data_AF-A0A7H8KKP1-F1
#
_entry.id   AF-A0A7H8KKP1-F1
#
_cell.length_a   1.000
_cell.length_b   1.000
_cell.length_c   1.000
_cell.angle_alpha   90.00
_cell.angle_beta   90.00
_cell.angle_gamma   90.00
#
_symmetry.space_group_name_H-M   'P 1'
#
loop_
_entity.id
_entity.type
_entity.pdbx_description
1 polymer ?
#
loop_
_entity_poly.entity_id
_entity_poly.type
_entity_poly.pdbx_seq_one_letter_code
_entity_poly.pdbx_strand_id
1 'polypeptide(L)'
;MGTAPIGRYDGTPVSGGVPVRLTADRVRRWEFGSASFARRGYDQSGVDRFRMQVADELDRLSTRVADLRAENEMLTGHVELHRHGVFPTSGPTPQAPAAKEVNLLSAAQREAEQIIAQAHDYARRVAEYARTQYESYVRAAVEEARQQAERAVQDYRASAGPTFDDGVAAREALRIYGEMMISHMQAAARHLDDGRAQLARTMERIGGPVEVNAAADRSLPRRQQP
;
A
#
# COMPACT_ATOMS: atom_id res chain seq x y z
N MET A 1 17.39 31.71 37.48
CA MET A 1 17.68 30.61 36.54
C MET A 1 16.59 29.57 36.71
N GLY A 2 15.67 29.46 35.74
CA GLY A 2 14.49 28.59 35.84
C GLY A 2 14.75 27.21 35.24
N THR A 3 14.74 26.18 36.07
CA THR A 3 14.74 24.77 35.68
C THR A 3 13.31 24.31 35.39
N ALA A 4 13.01 24.05 34.12
CA ALA A 4 11.75 23.43 33.72
C ALA A 4 11.70 21.96 34.19
N PRO A 5 10.59 21.48 34.77
CA PRO A 5 10.46 20.08 35.14
C PRO A 5 10.13 19.24 33.89
N ILE A 6 10.98 18.23 33.62
CA ILE A 6 10.70 17.19 32.63
C ILE A 6 9.55 16.34 33.20
N GLY A 7 8.42 16.33 32.49
CA GLY A 7 7.18 15.67 32.90
C GLY A 7 7.40 14.23 33.36
N ARG A 8 6.91 13.96 34.57
CA ARG A 8 6.85 12.68 35.25
C ARG A 8 6.15 11.65 34.36
N TYR A 9 6.85 10.60 33.95
CA TYR A 9 6.26 9.48 33.21
C TYR A 9 5.75 8.44 34.21
N ASP A 10 4.43 8.25 34.23
CA ASP A 10 3.75 7.27 35.07
C ASP A 10 3.86 5.90 34.39
N GLY A 11 4.78 5.06 34.88
CA GLY A 11 4.95 3.70 34.40
C GLY A 11 4.06 2.75 35.20
N THR A 12 2.93 2.34 34.64
CA THR A 12 2.24 1.14 35.13
C THR A 12 3.04 -0.10 34.70
N PRO A 13 3.46 -0.97 35.64
CA PRO A 13 4.21 -2.17 35.30
C PRO A 13 3.26 -3.26 34.80
N VAL A 14 3.55 -3.82 33.64
CA VAL A 14 2.94 -5.08 33.15
C VAL A 14 4.06 -6.12 33.08
N SER A 15 3.85 -7.24 33.75
CA SER A 15 4.78 -8.37 33.86
C SER A 15 5.33 -8.84 32.50
N GLY A 16 6.65 -9.07 32.45
CA GLY A 16 7.25 -10.10 31.58
C GLY A 16 7.70 -9.72 30.17
N GLY A 17 7.55 -8.46 29.72
CA GLY A 17 8.10 -8.01 28.43
C GLY A 17 8.86 -6.72 28.61
N VAL A 18 10.11 -6.64 28.15
CA VAL A 18 10.83 -5.35 28.07
C VAL A 18 9.94 -4.41 27.24
N PRO A 19 9.40 -3.32 27.81
CA PRO A 19 8.51 -2.45 27.06
C PRO A 19 9.32 -1.84 25.92
N VAL A 20 8.92 -2.13 24.68
CA VAL A 20 9.56 -1.56 23.49
C VAL A 20 9.27 -0.07 23.49
N ARG A 21 10.24 0.72 23.95
CA ARG A 21 10.08 2.17 24.13
C ARG A 21 9.91 2.91 22.80
N LEU A 22 10.38 2.33 21.69
CA LEU A 22 10.32 2.91 20.36
C LEU A 22 10.19 1.79 19.30
N THR A 23 9.15 1.87 18.45
CA THR A 23 8.92 0.95 17.33
C THR A 23 9.25 1.63 16.00
N ALA A 24 9.58 0.85 14.96
CA ALA A 24 9.88 1.39 13.63
C ALA A 24 8.73 2.25 13.07
N ASP A 25 7.50 1.76 13.20
CA ASP A 25 6.28 2.48 12.84
C ASP A 25 6.11 3.80 13.58
N ARG A 26 6.50 3.85 14.87
CA ARG A 26 6.46 5.08 15.64
C ARG A 26 7.50 6.08 15.14
N VAL A 27 8.68 5.61 14.70
CA VAL A 27 9.72 6.45 14.09
C VAL A 27 9.26 6.98 12.72
N ARG A 28 8.65 6.14 11.87
CA ARG A 28 8.11 6.54 10.55
C ARG A 28 7.00 7.59 10.62
N ARG A 29 6.25 7.62 11.73
CA ARG A 29 5.18 8.61 11.98
C ARG A 29 5.64 9.79 12.84
N TRP A 30 6.89 9.80 13.30
CA TRP A 30 7.37 10.85 14.19
C TRP A 30 7.64 12.13 13.40
N GLU A 31 7.00 13.23 13.77
CA GLU A 31 7.22 14.54 13.18
C GLU A 31 8.07 15.40 14.12
N PHE A 32 9.07 16.09 13.58
CA PHE A 32 9.87 17.04 14.32
C PHE A 32 9.24 18.44 14.24
N GLY A 33 9.19 19.15 15.36
CA GLY A 33 8.76 20.55 15.38
C GLY A 33 9.74 21.43 14.58
N SER A 34 9.19 22.37 13.80
CA SER A 34 10.02 23.31 13.04
C SER A 34 10.78 24.24 13.98
N ALA A 35 12.07 24.47 13.69
CA ALA A 35 12.90 25.38 14.47
C ALA A 35 12.36 26.81 14.38
N SER A 36 12.28 27.50 15.53
CA SER A 36 11.88 28.91 15.59
C SER A 36 12.84 29.77 14.76
N PHE A 37 12.32 30.78 14.06
CA PHE A 37 13.01 31.63 13.07
C PHE A 37 14.39 32.19 13.51
N ALA A 38 14.64 32.29 14.82
CA ALA A 38 15.89 32.78 15.40
C ALA A 38 17.00 31.72 15.57
N ARG A 39 16.76 30.42 15.29
CA ARG A 39 17.76 29.36 15.41
C ARG A 39 17.84 28.52 14.14
N ARG A 40 19.05 28.28 13.65
CA ARG A 40 19.31 27.37 12.54
C ARG A 40 19.05 25.93 13.01
N GLY A 41 18.03 25.29 12.44
CA GLY A 41 17.66 23.90 12.73
C GLY A 41 18.50 22.89 11.94
N TYR A 42 18.24 21.60 12.18
CA TYR A 42 18.76 20.53 11.33
C TYR A 42 18.15 20.61 9.93
N ASP A 43 18.91 20.15 8.92
CA ASP A 43 18.38 19.99 7.57
C ASP A 43 17.27 18.93 7.56
N GLN A 44 16.07 19.34 7.17
CA GLN A 44 14.89 18.48 7.16
C GLN A 44 15.09 17.26 6.27
N SER A 45 15.72 17.43 5.11
CA SER A 45 15.95 16.32 4.17
C SER A 45 16.92 15.26 4.72
N GLY A 46 17.95 15.70 5.47
CA GLY A 46 18.88 14.82 6.16
C GLY A 46 18.23 14.08 7.33
N VAL A 47 17.39 14.77 8.11
CA VAL A 47 16.66 14.18 9.23
C VAL A 47 15.66 13.13 8.75
N ASP A 48 14.95 13.39 7.66
CA ASP A 48 13.98 12.45 7.10
C ASP A 48 14.66 11.16 6.60
N ARG A 49 15.80 11.29 5.91
CA ARG A 49 16.60 10.13 5.49
C ARG A 49 17.11 9.32 6.68
N PHE A 50 17.63 9.98 7.70
CA PHE A 50 18.09 9.31 8.92
C PHE A 50 16.94 8.61 9.64
N ARG A 51 15.77 9.24 9.73
CA ARG A 51 14.56 8.67 10.34
C ARG A 51 14.13 7.37 9.65
N MET A 52 14.13 7.35 8.32
CA MET A 52 13.82 6.14 7.56
C MET A 52 14.84 5.03 7.81
N GLN A 53 16.14 5.35 7.78
CA GLN A 53 17.20 4.38 8.06
C GLN A 53 17.10 3.78 9.47
N VAL A 54 16.80 4.60 10.48
CA VAL A 54 16.59 4.13 11.86
C VAL A 54 15.37 3.23 11.97
N ALA A 55 14.27 3.56 11.27
CA ALA A 55 13.08 2.73 11.27
C ALA A 55 13.36 1.34 10.66
N ASP A 56 14.07 1.28 9.53
CA ASP A 56 14.39 0.01 8.88
C ASP A 56 15.34 -0.84 9.73
N GLU A 57 16.28 -0.22 10.44
CA GLU A 57 17.16 -0.95 11.35
C GLU A 57 16.41 -1.46 12.59
N LEU A 58 15.46 -0.69 13.13
CA LEU A 58 14.58 -1.13 14.21
C LEU A 58 13.72 -2.33 13.79
N ASP A 59 13.18 -2.33 12.57
CA ASP A 59 12.43 -3.47 12.04
C ASP A 59 13.32 -4.71 11.97
N ARG A 60 14.52 -4.60 11.38
CA ARG A 60 15.48 -5.72 11.30
C ARG A 60 15.85 -6.28 12.66
N LEU A 61 16.11 -5.42 13.64
CA LEU A 61 16.44 -5.84 15.00
C LEU A 61 15.25 -6.51 15.68
N SER A 62 14.03 -6.02 15.45
CA SER A 62 12.81 -6.63 16.00
C SER A 62 12.59 -8.04 15.48
N THR A 63 12.78 -8.27 14.18
CA THR A 63 12.71 -9.60 13.56
C THR A 63 13.76 -10.52 14.15
N ARG A 64 15.03 -10.07 14.21
CA ARG A 64 16.13 -10.87 14.77
C ARG A 64 15.88 -11.27 16.23
N VAL A 65 15.31 -10.37 17.03
CA VAL A 65 14.96 -10.68 18.43
C VAL A 65 13.80 -11.67 18.51
N ALA A 66 12.81 -11.58 17.62
CA ALA A 66 11.72 -12.54 17.56
C ALA A 66 12.23 -13.95 17.19
N ASP A 67 13.08 -14.05 16.17
CA ASP A 67 13.70 -15.31 15.75
C ASP A 67 14.51 -15.94 16.87
N LEU A 68 15.38 -15.15 17.53
CA LEU A 68 16.20 -15.62 18.65
C LEU A 68 15.35 -16.07 19.86
N ARG A 69 14.19 -15.45 20.09
CA ARG A 69 13.27 -15.88 21.15
C ARG A 69 12.59 -17.20 20.81
N ALA A 70 12.11 -17.36 19.57
CA ALA A 70 11.53 -18.61 19.10
C ALA A 70 12.54 -19.77 19.17
N GLU A 71 13.79 -19.52 18.81
CA GLU A 71 14.87 -20.50 18.94
C GLU A 71 15.15 -20.86 20.41
N ASN A 72 15.20 -19.86 21.30
CA ASN A 72 15.36 -20.11 22.74
C ASN A 72 14.20 -20.93 23.32
N GLU A 73 12.95 -20.65 22.93
CA GLU A 73 11.78 -21.42 23.35
C GLU A 73 11.87 -22.87 22.86
N MET A 74 12.27 -23.07 21.60
CA MET A 74 12.49 -24.42 21.05
C MET A 74 13.61 -25.17 21.77
N LEU A 75 14.76 -24.54 21.98
CA LEU A 75 15.89 -25.14 22.71
C LEU A 75 15.52 -25.46 24.16
N THR A 76 14.77 -24.58 24.81
CA THR A 76 14.28 -24.81 26.18
C THR A 76 13.36 -26.02 26.22
N GLY A 77 12.39 -26.11 25.31
CA GLY A 77 11.51 -27.28 25.21
C GLY A 77 12.28 -28.57 24.92
N HIS A 78 13.33 -28.50 24.10
CA HIS A 78 14.20 -29.65 23.82
C HIS A 78 14.96 -30.11 25.08
N VAL A 79 15.51 -29.18 25.86
CA VAL A 79 16.22 -29.48 27.11
C VAL A 79 15.27 -30.02 28.17
N GLU A 80 14.06 -29.47 28.28
CA GLU A 80 13.03 -29.99 29.20
C GLU A 80 12.63 -31.43 28.86
N LEU A 81 12.49 -31.75 27.58
CA LEU A 81 12.21 -33.12 27.11
C LEU A 81 13.31 -34.11 27.53
N HIS A 82 14.58 -33.71 27.38
CA HIS A 82 15.73 -34.49 27.84
C HIS A 82 15.76 -34.65 29.36
N ARG A 83 15.43 -33.58 30.11
CA ARG A 83 15.42 -33.57 31.58
C ARG A 83 14.33 -34.47 32.16
N HIS A 84 13.20 -34.63 31.47
CA HIS A 84 12.12 -35.54 31.85
C HIS A 84 12.36 -36.99 31.44
N GLY A 85 13.58 -37.35 31.01
CA GLY A 85 13.96 -38.73 30.69
C GLY A 85 13.36 -39.25 29.38
N VAL A 86 12.72 -38.38 28.60
CA VAL A 86 12.26 -38.68 27.25
C VAL A 86 13.44 -38.44 26.31
N PHE A 87 14.31 -39.43 26.18
CA PHE A 87 15.13 -39.53 24.98
C PHE A 87 14.16 -39.71 23.80
N PRO A 88 14.34 -39.04 22.64
CA PRO A 88 13.65 -39.46 21.43
C PRO A 88 14.21 -40.83 21.02
N THR A 89 13.76 -41.88 21.69
CA THR A 89 13.87 -43.25 21.22
C THR A 89 13.06 -43.33 19.95
N SER A 90 13.74 -43.62 18.85
CA SER A 90 13.17 -43.93 17.55
C SER A 90 11.94 -44.84 17.66
N GLY A 91 10.74 -44.25 17.62
CA GLY A 91 9.47 -44.98 17.59
C GLY A 91 8.26 -44.08 17.79
N PRO A 92 7.13 -44.38 17.13
CA PRO A 92 7.04 -44.29 15.67
C PRO A 92 7.43 -42.87 15.24
N THR A 93 8.04 -42.71 14.06
CA THR A 93 8.19 -41.39 13.42
C THR A 93 6.91 -40.57 13.65
N PRO A 94 6.98 -39.26 14.02
CA PRO A 94 5.86 -38.40 13.65
C PRO A 94 5.71 -38.67 12.16
N GLN A 95 4.60 -39.29 11.73
CA GLN A 95 4.44 -39.71 10.33
C GLN A 95 4.84 -38.48 9.54
N ALA A 96 6.03 -38.53 8.92
CA ALA A 96 6.49 -37.47 8.04
C ALA A 96 5.30 -37.24 7.13
N PRO A 97 4.76 -36.01 7.06
CA PRO A 97 3.43 -35.72 6.56
C PRO A 97 3.18 -36.64 5.37
N ALA A 98 2.17 -37.52 5.49
CA ALA A 98 2.08 -38.72 4.66
C ALA A 98 2.34 -38.29 3.21
N ALA A 99 3.23 -38.94 2.46
CA ALA A 99 3.76 -38.39 1.19
C ALA A 99 2.68 -37.82 0.23
N LYS A 100 1.43 -38.29 0.36
CA LYS A 100 0.21 -37.74 -0.25
C LYS A 100 -0.17 -36.31 0.19
N GLU A 101 -0.08 -35.95 1.47
CA GLU A 101 -0.29 -34.61 2.02
C GLU A 101 0.81 -33.63 1.58
N VAL A 102 2.07 -34.07 1.59
CA VAL A 102 3.18 -33.25 1.04
C VAL A 102 2.97 -33.02 -0.45
N ASN A 103 2.59 -34.05 -1.20
CA ASN A 103 2.30 -33.91 -2.63
C ASN A 103 1.09 -32.99 -2.90
N LEU A 104 0.05 -33.03 -2.06
CA LEU A 104 -1.09 -32.12 -2.15
C LEU A 104 -0.70 -30.67 -1.81
N LEU A 105 0.12 -30.47 -0.78
CA LEU A 105 0.64 -29.15 -0.41
C LEU A 105 1.55 -28.60 -1.51
N SER A 106 2.46 -29.41 -2.06
CA SER A 106 3.32 -29.02 -3.18
C SER A 106 2.53 -28.77 -4.47
N ALA A 107 1.38 -29.41 -4.67
CA ALA A 107 0.48 -29.11 -5.78
C ALA A 107 -0.25 -27.77 -5.55
N ALA A 108 -0.82 -27.56 -4.36
CA ALA A 108 -1.49 -26.32 -3.99
C ALA A 108 -0.54 -25.10 -3.98
N GLN A 109 0.71 -25.28 -3.54
CA GLN A 109 1.75 -24.24 -3.57
C GLN A 109 2.09 -23.84 -5.01
N ARG A 110 2.31 -24.82 -5.90
CA ARG A 110 2.55 -24.55 -7.33
C ARG A 110 1.38 -23.83 -7.98
N GLU A 111 0.15 -24.19 -7.62
CA GLU A 111 -1.06 -23.51 -8.09
C GLU A 111 -1.14 -22.07 -7.55
N ALA A 112 -0.86 -21.85 -6.27
CA ALA A 112 -0.80 -20.52 -5.68
C ALA A 112 0.28 -19.64 -6.35
N GLU A 113 1.48 -20.19 -6.58
CA GLU A 113 2.56 -19.52 -7.32
C GLU A 113 2.14 -19.14 -8.74
N GLN A 114 1.42 -20.03 -9.43
CA GLN A 114 0.88 -19.76 -10.77
C GLN A 114 -0.16 -18.63 -10.75
N ILE A 115 -1.07 -18.62 -9.78
CA ILE A 115 -2.06 -17.55 -9.60
C ILE A 115 -1.38 -16.21 -9.34
N ILE A 116 -0.35 -16.20 -8.48
CA ILE A 116 0.44 -15.00 -8.18
C ILE A 116 1.14 -14.48 -9.43
N ALA A 117 1.77 -15.36 -10.21
CA ALA A 117 2.41 -14.99 -11.47
C ALA A 117 1.41 -14.37 -12.46
N GLN A 118 0.24 -15.00 -12.63
CA GLN A 118 -0.84 -14.49 -13.48
C GLN A 118 -1.38 -13.14 -12.99
N ALA A 119 -1.52 -12.96 -11.68
CA ALA A 119 -1.95 -11.70 -11.09
C ALA A 119 -0.95 -10.57 -11.35
N HIS A 120 0.35 -10.85 -11.24
CA HIS A 120 1.40 -9.89 -11.57
C HIS A 120 1.40 -9.51 -13.06
N ASP A 121 1.27 -10.48 -13.97
CA ASP A 121 1.19 -10.22 -15.41
C ASP A 121 -0.06 -9.40 -15.78
N TYR A 122 -1.19 -9.72 -15.14
CA TYR A 122 -2.42 -8.93 -15.29
C TYR A 122 -2.22 -7.50 -14.78
N ALA A 123 -1.67 -7.32 -13.58
CA ALA A 123 -1.41 -5.99 -13.01
C ALA A 123 -0.49 -5.15 -13.90
N ARG A 124 0.56 -5.76 -14.46
CA ARG A 124 1.48 -5.10 -15.39
C ARG A 124 0.76 -4.62 -16.65
N ARG A 125 -0.06 -5.48 -17.27
CA ARG A 125 -0.87 -5.13 -18.45
C ARG A 125 -1.87 -4.01 -18.16
N VAL A 126 -2.53 -4.05 -17.00
CA VAL A 126 -3.47 -2.99 -16.59
C VAL A 126 -2.75 -1.66 -16.41
N ALA A 127 -1.57 -1.65 -15.78
CA ALA A 127 -0.77 -0.43 -15.59
C ALA A 127 -0.30 0.15 -16.94
N GLU A 128 0.16 -0.69 -17.86
CA GLU A 128 0.57 -0.28 -19.21
C GLU A 128 -0.60 0.27 -20.02
N TYR A 129 -1.76 -0.37 -19.95
CA TYR A 129 -2.99 0.09 -20.58
C TYR A 129 -3.45 1.44 -20.00
N ALA A 130 -3.50 1.56 -18.67
CA ALA A 130 -3.88 2.79 -17.99
C ALA A 130 -2.94 3.95 -18.35
N ARG A 131 -1.63 3.70 -18.44
CA ARG A 131 -0.65 4.69 -18.89
C ARG A 131 -0.93 5.16 -20.32
N THR A 132 -1.15 4.22 -21.24
CA THR A 132 -1.44 4.54 -22.64
C THR A 132 -2.71 5.39 -22.76
N GLN A 133 -3.75 5.05 -22.01
CA GLN A 133 -5.01 5.81 -21.97
C GLN A 133 -4.83 7.20 -21.35
N TYR A 134 -4.05 7.32 -20.28
CA TYR A 134 -3.77 8.62 -19.67
C TYR A 134 -2.99 9.52 -20.63
N GLU A 135 -1.97 8.98 -21.30
CA GLU A 135 -1.18 9.71 -22.28
C GLU A 135 -2.04 10.18 -23.47
N SER A 136 -2.98 9.36 -23.95
CA SER A 136 -3.90 9.79 -25.02
C SER A 136 -4.86 10.89 -24.56
N TYR A 137 -5.43 10.76 -23.35
CA TYR A 137 -6.31 11.77 -22.77
C TYR A 137 -5.59 13.11 -22.56
N VAL A 138 -4.38 13.10 -22.00
CA VAL A 138 -3.59 14.32 -21.79
C VAL A 138 -3.24 14.99 -23.12
N ARG A 139 -2.88 14.22 -24.15
CA ARG A 139 -2.62 14.78 -25.48
C ARG A 139 -3.85 15.47 -26.05
N ALA A 140 -5.02 14.83 -25.97
CA ALA A 140 -6.27 15.45 -26.42
C ALA A 140 -6.59 16.74 -25.66
N ALA A 141 -6.45 16.73 -24.32
CA ALA A 141 -6.66 17.91 -23.49
C ALA A 141 -5.70 19.06 -23.82
N VAL A 142 -4.43 18.77 -24.09
CA VAL A 142 -3.44 19.79 -24.51
C VAL A 142 -3.84 20.43 -25.83
N GLU A 143 -4.27 19.64 -26.81
CA GLU A 143 -4.70 20.17 -28.11
C GLU A 143 -5.97 21.03 -27.98
N GLU A 144 -6.95 20.59 -27.20
CA GLU A 144 -8.16 21.38 -26.91
C GLU A 144 -7.82 22.69 -26.19
N ALA A 145 -6.96 22.64 -25.16
CA ALA A 145 -6.51 23.80 -24.41
C ALA A 145 -5.79 24.81 -25.30
N ARG A 146 -4.93 24.31 -26.19
CA ARG A 146 -4.22 25.13 -27.16
C ARG A 146 -5.18 25.82 -28.13
N GLN A 147 -6.13 25.09 -28.69
CA GLN A 147 -7.10 25.65 -29.63
C GLN A 147 -7.94 26.77 -29.00
N GLN A 148 -8.37 26.63 -27.75
CA GLN A 148 -9.14 27.70 -27.09
C GLN A 148 -8.27 28.90 -26.71
N ALA A 149 -7.03 28.66 -26.29
CA ALA A 149 -6.07 29.75 -26.04
C ALA A 149 -5.80 30.54 -27.32
N GLU A 150 -5.62 29.86 -28.46
CA GLU A 150 -5.45 30.49 -29.78
C GLU A 150 -6.70 31.27 -30.21
N ARG A 151 -7.91 30.74 -29.98
CA ARG A 151 -9.17 31.47 -30.23
C ARG A 151 -9.27 32.73 -29.39
N ALA A 152 -8.95 32.67 -28.10
CA ALA A 152 -8.98 33.84 -27.22
C ALA A 152 -8.01 34.95 -27.69
N VAL A 153 -6.83 34.57 -28.19
CA VAL A 153 -5.89 35.53 -28.79
C VAL A 153 -6.48 36.18 -30.05
N GLN A 154 -7.17 35.41 -30.90
CA GLN A 154 -7.81 35.92 -32.10
C GLN A 154 -8.96 36.90 -31.76
N ASP A 155 -9.78 36.55 -30.76
CA ASP A 155 -10.87 37.39 -30.27
C ASP A 155 -10.34 38.69 -29.65
N TYR A 156 -9.29 38.60 -28.83
CA TYR A 156 -8.61 39.78 -28.30
C TYR A 156 -8.05 40.67 -29.40
N ARG A 157 -7.39 40.08 -30.40
CA ARG A 157 -6.87 40.82 -31.57
C ARG A 157 -7.97 41.52 -32.35
N ALA A 158 -9.10 40.86 -32.57
CA ALA A 158 -10.25 41.44 -33.27
C ALA A 158 -10.87 42.61 -32.50
N SER A 159 -10.94 42.52 -31.17
CA SER A 159 -11.53 43.56 -30.31
C SER A 159 -10.60 44.75 -30.04
N ALA A 160 -9.29 44.52 -29.88
CA ALA A 160 -8.30 45.56 -29.55
C ALA A 160 -7.92 46.44 -30.75
N GLY A 161 -8.08 45.94 -31.98
CA GLY A 161 -7.82 46.70 -33.20
C GLY A 161 -6.41 47.33 -33.21
N PRO A 162 -6.26 48.66 -33.38
CA PRO A 162 -4.95 49.33 -33.38
C PRO A 162 -4.21 49.32 -32.05
N THR A 163 -4.91 49.05 -30.93
CA THR A 163 -4.35 49.05 -29.56
C THR A 163 -3.89 47.67 -29.09
N PHE A 164 -3.75 46.72 -30.00
CA PHE A 164 -3.33 45.36 -29.70
C PHE A 164 -1.91 45.30 -29.10
N ASP A 165 -1.79 44.58 -27.99
CA ASP A 165 -0.52 44.28 -27.31
C ASP A 165 -0.30 42.76 -27.24
N ASP A 166 0.74 42.28 -27.93
CA ASP A 166 1.13 40.86 -27.95
C ASP A 166 1.42 40.31 -26.54
N GLY A 167 1.94 41.13 -25.62
CA GLY A 167 2.24 40.71 -24.26
C GLY A 167 1.00 40.50 -23.39
N VAL A 168 -0.09 41.23 -23.65
CA VAL A 168 -1.39 41.01 -23.00
C VAL A 168 -2.04 39.74 -23.56
N ALA A 169 -2.03 39.58 -24.89
CA ALA A 169 -2.59 38.42 -25.56
C ALA A 169 -1.91 37.10 -25.11
N ALA A 170 -0.58 37.08 -25.01
CA ALA A 170 0.17 35.90 -24.57
C ALA A 170 -0.14 35.52 -23.11
N ARG A 171 -0.30 36.52 -22.22
CA ARG A 171 -0.65 36.28 -20.81
C ARG A 171 -2.05 35.72 -20.66
N GLU A 172 -3.00 36.24 -21.44
CA GLU A 172 -4.38 35.76 -21.42
C GLU A 172 -4.49 34.34 -21.99
N ALA A 173 -3.77 34.04 -23.08
CA ALA A 173 -3.68 32.70 -23.66
C ALA A 173 -3.13 31.68 -22.65
N LEU A 174 -2.04 32.03 -21.95
CA LEU A 174 -1.43 31.17 -20.92
C LEU A 174 -2.38 30.93 -19.75
N ARG A 175 -3.13 31.97 -19.32
CA ARG A 175 -4.14 31.83 -18.27
C ARG A 175 -5.23 30.85 -18.67
N ILE A 176 -5.81 31.01 -19.86
CA ILE A 176 -6.89 30.16 -20.38
C ILE A 176 -6.40 28.72 -20.56
N TYR A 177 -5.22 28.55 -21.15
CA TYR A 177 -4.59 27.23 -21.28
C TYR A 177 -4.41 26.56 -19.92
N GLY A 178 -3.85 27.29 -18.94
CA GLY A 178 -3.63 26.78 -17.58
C GLY A 178 -4.92 26.39 -16.87
N GLU A 179 -5.94 27.24 -16.91
CA GLU A 179 -7.27 26.98 -16.33
C GLU A 179 -7.90 25.71 -16.91
N MET A 180 -7.83 25.54 -18.24
CA MET A 180 -8.39 24.36 -18.88
C MET A 180 -7.61 23.09 -18.57
N MET A 181 -6.28 23.14 -18.57
CA MET A 181 -5.46 22.00 -18.19
C MET A 181 -5.72 21.56 -16.74
N ILE A 182 -5.91 22.51 -15.82
CA ILE A 182 -6.31 22.21 -14.44
C ILE A 182 -7.68 21.52 -14.40
N SER A 183 -8.66 22.01 -15.19
CA SER A 183 -9.98 21.39 -15.30
C SER A 183 -9.90 19.95 -15.80
N HIS A 184 -9.14 19.69 -16.87
CA HIS A 184 -8.93 18.34 -17.40
C HIS A 184 -8.21 17.43 -16.41
N MET A 185 -7.20 17.93 -15.69
CA MET A 185 -6.52 17.16 -14.65
C MET A 185 -7.46 16.80 -13.49
N GLN A 186 -8.33 17.72 -13.08
CA GLN A 186 -9.34 17.44 -12.05
C GLN A 186 -10.37 16.41 -12.52
N ALA A 187 -10.80 16.47 -13.79
CA ALA A 187 -11.70 15.48 -14.37
C ALA A 187 -11.04 14.10 -14.42
N ALA A 188 -9.79 14.02 -14.87
CA ALA A 188 -9.01 12.78 -14.89
C ALA A 188 -8.82 12.18 -13.49
N ALA A 189 -8.54 13.02 -12.48
CA ALA A 189 -8.41 12.58 -11.10
C ALA A 189 -9.72 11.96 -10.57
N ARG A 190 -10.88 12.58 -10.84
CA ARG A 190 -12.18 12.00 -10.47
C ARG A 190 -12.45 10.67 -11.16
N HIS A 191 -12.13 10.56 -12.46
CA HIS A 191 -12.26 9.30 -13.18
C HIS A 191 -11.37 8.19 -12.60
N LEU A 192 -10.16 8.52 -12.15
CA LEU A 192 -9.26 7.58 -11.47
C LEU A 192 -9.81 7.16 -10.11
N ASP A 193 -10.36 8.09 -9.33
CA ASP A 193 -10.97 7.80 -8.03
C ASP A 193 -12.22 6.90 -8.17
N ASP A 194 -13.08 7.20 -9.15
CA ASP A 194 -14.25 6.38 -9.48
C ASP A 194 -13.84 4.97 -9.93
N GLY A 195 -12.82 4.88 -10.81
CA GLY A 195 -12.25 3.62 -11.25
C GLY A 195 -11.67 2.81 -10.10
N ARG A 196 -10.95 3.46 -9.18
CA ARG A 196 -10.42 2.84 -7.96
C ARG A 196 -11.54 2.32 -7.06
N ALA A 197 -12.60 3.10 -6.85
CA ALA A 197 -13.74 2.68 -6.05
C ALA A 197 -14.48 1.48 -6.69
N GLN A 198 -14.59 1.46 -8.02
CA GLN A 198 -15.16 0.32 -8.74
C GLN A 198 -14.29 -0.94 -8.60
N LEU A 199 -12.97 -0.82 -8.75
CA LEU A 199 -12.03 -1.93 -8.57
C LEU A 199 -12.08 -2.49 -7.14
N ALA A 200 -12.16 -1.62 -6.13
CA ALA A 200 -12.31 -2.04 -4.74
C ALA A 200 -13.59 -2.87 -4.55
N ARG A 201 -14.72 -2.43 -5.10
CA ARG A 201 -15.99 -3.17 -5.05
C ARG A 201 -15.92 -4.51 -5.79
N THR A 202 -15.22 -4.59 -6.93
CA THR A 202 -15.06 -5.86 -7.64
C THR A 202 -14.14 -6.81 -6.90
N MET A 203 -13.06 -6.30 -6.28
CA MET A 203 -12.17 -7.10 -5.44
C MET A 203 -12.88 -7.62 -4.19
N GLU A 204 -13.69 -6.81 -3.52
CA GLU A 204 -14.50 -7.23 -2.38
C GLU A 204 -15.52 -8.30 -2.76
N ARG A 205 -16.14 -8.20 -3.95
CA ARG A 205 -17.04 -9.23 -4.48
C ARG A 205 -16.33 -10.56 -4.74
N ILE A 206 -15.08 -10.52 -5.21
CA ILE A 206 -14.29 -11.73 -5.53
C ILE A 206 -13.69 -12.33 -4.25
N GLY A 207 -13.30 -11.50 -3.27
CA GLY A 207 -12.74 -11.92 -1.99
C GLY A 207 -13.78 -12.26 -0.91
N GLY A 208 -15.05 -11.93 -1.14
CA GLY A 208 -16.15 -12.36 -0.28
C GLY A 208 -16.28 -13.89 -0.28
N PRO A 209 -16.72 -14.51 0.82
CA PRO A 209 -16.87 -15.95 0.89
C PRO A 209 -17.79 -16.41 -0.23
N VAL A 210 -17.29 -17.29 -1.09
CA VAL A 210 -18.13 -18.08 -1.99
C VAL A 210 -19.01 -18.92 -1.07
N GLU A 211 -20.21 -18.44 -0.76
CA GLU A 211 -21.25 -19.31 -0.22
C GLU A 211 -21.54 -20.33 -1.32
N VAL A 212 -20.86 -21.47 -1.22
CA VAL A 212 -21.19 -22.68 -1.94
C VAL A 212 -22.59 -23.03 -1.47
N ASN A 213 -23.59 -22.57 -2.21
CA ASN A 213 -24.99 -22.87 -1.96
C ASN A 213 -25.14 -24.39 -1.98
N ALA A 214 -25.17 -25.00 -0.79
CA ALA A 214 -25.56 -26.38 -0.55
C ALA A 214 -27.08 -26.55 -0.75
N ALA A 215 -27.58 -26.11 -1.91
CA ALA A 215 -28.97 -26.21 -2.33
C ALA A 215 -29.13 -27.24 -3.47
N ALA A 216 -28.33 -28.30 -3.45
CA ALA A 216 -28.41 -29.40 -4.42
C ALA A 216 -28.94 -30.71 -3.81
N ASP A 217 -29.62 -30.68 -2.65
CA ASP A 217 -30.15 -31.90 -2.01
C ASP A 217 -31.66 -31.88 -1.73
N ARG A 218 -32.45 -31.14 -2.53
CA ARG A 218 -33.91 -31.23 -2.49
C ARG A 218 -34.52 -31.33 -3.87
N SER A 219 -34.47 -32.53 -4.45
CA SER A 219 -35.58 -33.06 -5.25
C SER A 219 -35.22 -34.41 -5.88
N LEU A 220 -35.37 -35.51 -5.13
CA LEU A 220 -35.64 -36.82 -5.72
C LEU A 220 -37.16 -37.00 -5.83
N PRO A 221 -37.74 -37.15 -7.04
CA PRO A 221 -39.16 -37.46 -7.17
C PRO A 221 -39.40 -38.93 -6.78
N ARG A 222 -40.19 -39.12 -5.73
CA ARG A 222 -40.70 -40.41 -5.27
C ARG A 222 -41.60 -40.99 -6.36
N ARG A 223 -41.11 -41.95 -7.15
CA ARG A 223 -41.94 -42.76 -8.06
C ARG A 223 -42.95 -43.55 -7.23
N GLN A 224 -44.22 -43.18 -7.30
CA GLN A 224 -45.33 -44.09 -7.00
C GLN A 224 -45.54 -44.98 -8.23
N GLN A 225 -45.46 -46.30 -8.03
CA GLN A 225 -46.01 -47.29 -8.95
C GLN A 225 -47.37 -47.75 -8.42
N PRO A 226 -48.36 -48.03 -9.28
CA PRO A 226 -49.57 -48.76 -8.91
C PRO A 226 -49.31 -50.24 -8.64
#